data_AF-A0A927I2E4-F1
#
_entry.id   AF-A0A927I2E4-F1
#
_cell.length_a   1.000
_cell.length_b   1.000
_cell.length_c   1.000
_cell.angle_alpha   90.00
_cell.angle_beta   90.00
_cell.angle_gamma   90.00
#
_symmetry.space_group_name_H-M   'P 1'
#
loop_
_entity.id
_entity.type
_entity.pdbx_description
1 polymer ?
#
loop_
_entity_poly.entity_id
_entity_poly.type
_entity_poly.pdbx_seq_one_letter_code
_entity_poly.pdbx_strand_id
1 'polypeptide(L)'
;MTKPVQPIIIKKVKKAAHAHHGGAWKIAYADFVTAMMAFFLLMWLISMTTQEQKIGLAEYFAPAAASLSTSGAGSVLMGSALDKAGNRSSVPRDAARGTTGQDDKARPTNSGHASDREANRPSAGVQANYSAIASLRQAIQSMPEIAELSRNIVIEPTKEGLNVSLVDENGRAMFPEGSVQPYQHTRLVLEALAPTLRRMPNQLSVAGHTAATSPGAVPAVDSWSLTAGRALAVREILSGAGLPSNRFTSVVGRADTEPLFVENPYIPPNRRVTITLLNAEPPLPPGARP
;
A
#
# COMPACT_ATOMS: atom_id res chain seq x y z
N MET A 1 87.74 48.84 -42.52
CA MET A 1 86.83 47.72 -42.86
C MET A 1 86.19 47.21 -41.57
N THR A 2 85.02 47.73 -41.21
CA THR A 2 84.24 47.30 -40.03
C THR A 2 83.06 46.48 -40.53
N LYS A 3 83.10 45.15 -40.30
CA LYS A 3 82.03 44.23 -40.70
C LYS A 3 80.72 44.60 -40.00
N PRO A 4 79.58 44.70 -40.71
CA PRO A 4 78.30 44.99 -40.09
C PRO A 4 77.85 43.79 -39.24
N VAL A 5 77.50 44.08 -37.99
CA VAL A 5 76.99 43.11 -37.01
C VAL A 5 75.64 42.61 -37.50
N GLN A 6 75.56 41.33 -37.85
CA GLN A 6 74.29 40.71 -38.24
C GLN A 6 73.46 40.40 -36.99
N PRO A 7 72.17 40.76 -36.96
CA PRO A 7 71.31 40.49 -35.80
C PRO A 7 71.03 39.00 -35.66
N ILE A 8 71.37 38.44 -34.50
CA ILE A 8 71.05 37.05 -34.15
C ILE A 8 69.58 36.97 -33.74
N ILE A 9 68.76 36.31 -34.54
CA ILE A 9 67.35 36.07 -34.24
C ILE A 9 67.22 34.75 -33.49
N ILE A 10 66.94 34.81 -32.19
CA ILE A 10 66.68 33.61 -31.38
C ILE A 10 65.19 33.27 -31.47
N LYS A 11 64.83 32.28 -32.29
CA LYS A 11 63.46 31.74 -32.36
C LYS A 11 63.20 30.77 -31.21
N LYS A 12 62.65 31.26 -30.09
CA LYS A 12 62.14 30.38 -29.01
C LYS A 12 60.83 29.73 -29.44
N VAL A 13 60.89 28.49 -29.93
CA VAL A 13 59.70 27.67 -30.15
C VAL A 13 59.28 27.09 -28.80
N LYS A 14 58.27 27.68 -28.16
CA LYS A 14 57.57 27.00 -27.06
C LYS A 14 56.79 25.84 -27.69
N LYS A 15 57.31 24.61 -27.55
CA LYS A 15 56.49 23.41 -27.76
C LYS A 15 55.47 23.40 -26.63
N ALA A 16 54.31 24.00 -26.86
CA ALA A 16 53.14 23.70 -26.05
C ALA A 16 52.87 22.20 -26.27
N ALA A 17 53.16 21.38 -25.27
CA ALA A 17 52.60 20.03 -25.24
C ALA A 17 51.09 20.24 -25.34
N HIS A 18 50.48 19.70 -26.40
CA HIS A 18 49.03 19.67 -26.50
C HIS A 18 48.54 18.93 -25.26
N ALA A 19 48.03 19.68 -24.28
CA ALA A 19 47.31 19.10 -23.16
C ALA A 19 46.22 18.20 -23.77
N HIS A 20 46.16 16.95 -23.31
CA HIS A 20 45.35 15.86 -23.85
C HIS A 20 43.84 16.15 -23.68
N HIS A 21 43.31 17.17 -24.36
CA HIS A 21 41.91 17.60 -24.27
C HIS A 21 40.96 16.77 -25.15
N GLY A 22 41.44 15.69 -25.78
CA GLY A 22 40.64 14.84 -26.67
C GLY A 22 39.95 13.64 -26.03
N GLY A 23 40.14 13.41 -24.72
CA GLY A 23 39.62 12.23 -24.00
C GLY A 23 38.45 12.50 -23.05
N ALA A 24 38.31 13.73 -22.56
CA ALA A 24 37.31 14.08 -21.55
C ALA A 24 35.86 13.88 -22.02
N TRP A 25 35.57 14.20 -23.29
CA TRP A 25 34.24 14.01 -23.85
C TRP A 25 33.86 12.53 -24.01
N LYS A 26 34.85 11.66 -24.24
CA LYS A 26 34.64 10.20 -24.32
C LYS A 26 34.33 9.59 -22.96
N ILE A 27 34.90 10.16 -21.90
CA ILE A 27 34.62 9.76 -20.51
C ILE A 27 33.19 10.16 -20.15
N ALA A 28 32.77 11.38 -20.49
CA ALA A 28 31.38 11.83 -20.29
C ALA A 28 30.37 11.01 -21.11
N TYR A 29 30.72 10.65 -22.36
CA TYR A 29 29.89 9.78 -23.19
C TYR A 29 29.80 8.34 -22.64
N ALA A 30 30.93 7.79 -22.19
CA ALA A 30 30.96 6.46 -21.56
C ALA A 30 30.10 6.42 -20.29
N ASP A 31 30.21 7.45 -19.44
CA ASP A 31 29.41 7.58 -18.21
C ASP A 31 27.90 7.65 -18.53
N PHE A 32 27.52 8.45 -19.53
CA PHE A 32 26.14 8.53 -20.00
C PHE A 32 25.61 7.18 -20.51
N VAL A 33 26.39 6.46 -21.33
CA VAL A 33 26.00 5.14 -21.84
C VAL A 33 25.90 4.12 -20.71
N THR A 34 26.79 4.17 -19.71
CA THR A 34 26.70 3.26 -18.54
C THR A 34 25.50 3.57 -17.65
N ALA A 35 25.15 4.85 -17.46
CA ALA A 35 23.94 5.24 -16.74
C ALA A 35 22.68 4.75 -17.47
N MET A 36 22.64 4.91 -18.80
CA MET A 36 21.55 4.41 -19.63
C MET A 36 21.46 2.88 -19.64
N MET A 37 22.60 2.18 -19.67
CA MET A 37 22.65 0.72 -19.56
C MET A 37 22.13 0.24 -18.20
N ALA A 38 22.56 0.87 -17.10
CA ALA A 38 22.09 0.54 -15.76
C ALA A 38 20.59 0.80 -15.60
N PHE A 39 20.10 1.95 -16.12
CA PHE A 39 18.67 2.27 -16.16
C PHE A 39 17.88 1.26 -16.99
N PHE A 40 18.41 0.85 -18.15
CA PHE A 40 17.77 -0.16 -19.00
C PHE A 40 17.73 -1.53 -18.31
N LEU A 41 18.82 -1.97 -17.69
CA LEU A 41 18.85 -3.23 -16.93
C LEU A 41 17.85 -3.20 -15.77
N LEU A 42 17.72 -2.07 -15.07
CA LEU A 42 16.74 -1.88 -14.02
C LEU A 42 15.30 -1.97 -14.57
N MET A 43 14.99 -1.23 -15.64
CA MET A 43 13.67 -1.29 -16.27
C MET A 43 13.36 -2.66 -16.86
N TRP A 44 14.36 -3.35 -17.39
CA TRP A 44 14.23 -4.71 -17.91
C TRP A 44 13.93 -5.71 -16.78
N LEU A 45 14.61 -5.58 -15.64
CA LEU A 45 14.32 -6.38 -14.43
C LEU A 45 12.89 -6.10 -13.92
N ILE A 46 12.47 -4.83 -13.93
CA ILE A 46 11.09 -4.45 -13.58
C ILE A 46 10.08 -5.01 -14.59
N SER A 47 10.41 -5.10 -15.87
CA SER A 47 9.48 -5.65 -16.88
C SER A 47 9.22 -7.16 -16.67
N MET A 48 10.24 -7.93 -16.29
CA MET A 48 10.11 -9.38 -16.03
C MET A 48 9.60 -9.74 -14.63
N THR A 49 9.51 -8.79 -13.70
CA THR A 49 9.01 -9.05 -12.34
C THR A 49 7.49 -8.94 -12.28
N THR A 50 6.86 -9.80 -11.48
CA THR A 50 5.42 -9.77 -11.26
C THR A 50 5.03 -8.52 -10.46
N GLN A 51 3.77 -8.08 -10.58
CA GLN A 51 3.30 -6.90 -9.83
C GLN A 51 3.45 -7.08 -8.32
N GLU A 52 3.33 -8.32 -7.82
CA GLU A 52 3.51 -8.66 -6.41
C GLU A 52 4.96 -8.44 -5.92
N GLN A 53 5.96 -8.74 -6.76
CA GLN A 53 7.37 -8.50 -6.43
C GLN A 53 7.73 -7.01 -6.45
N LYS A 54 7.12 -6.22 -7.34
CA LYS A 54 7.32 -4.76 -7.41
C LYS A 54 6.79 -4.06 -6.17
N ILE A 55 5.62 -4.48 -5.69
CA ILE A 55 5.00 -3.95 -4.46
C ILE A 55 5.89 -4.27 -3.25
N GLY A 56 6.37 -5.51 -3.11
CA GLY A 56 7.26 -5.89 -2.01
C GLY A 56 8.60 -5.14 -2.00
N LEU A 57 9.16 -4.84 -3.17
CA LEU A 57 10.38 -4.02 -3.27
C LEU A 57 10.11 -2.54 -2.95
N ALA A 58 8.96 -2.01 -3.37
CA ALA A 58 8.55 -0.65 -3.05
C ALA A 58 8.37 -0.45 -1.54
N GLU A 59 7.82 -1.41 -0.81
CA GLU A 59 7.72 -1.34 0.66
C GLU A 59 9.09 -1.34 1.36
N TYR A 60 10.08 -2.04 0.81
CA TYR A 60 11.45 -2.06 1.38
C TYR A 60 12.15 -0.70 1.26
N PHE A 61 11.94 0.01 0.14
CA PHE A 61 12.54 1.34 -0.09
C PHE A 61 11.66 2.51 0.34
N ALA A 62 10.37 2.27 0.55
CA ALA A 62 9.43 3.22 1.12
C ALA A 62 8.84 2.64 2.42
N PRO A 63 9.66 2.45 3.48
CA PRO A 63 9.11 2.18 4.80
C PRO A 63 8.12 3.30 5.11
N ALA A 64 6.87 2.92 5.42
CA ALA A 64 5.75 3.81 5.66
C ALA A 64 6.20 5.01 6.51
N ALA A 65 6.38 6.15 5.84
CA ALA A 65 6.81 7.41 6.41
C ALA A 65 8.04 7.30 7.35
N ALA A 66 9.21 7.72 6.85
CA ALA A 66 9.96 8.69 7.66
C ALA A 66 8.94 9.71 8.16
N SER A 67 8.63 9.63 9.45
CA SER A 67 7.51 10.33 10.07
C SER A 67 7.61 11.81 9.71
N LEU A 68 6.76 12.28 8.81
CA LEU A 68 6.44 13.70 8.68
C LEU A 68 5.53 14.06 9.86
N SER A 69 5.96 13.74 11.08
CA SER A 69 5.40 14.32 12.28
C SER A 69 5.82 15.78 12.29
N THR A 70 4.86 16.64 11.96
CA THR A 70 4.88 18.09 12.26
C THR A 70 4.70 18.32 13.77
N SER A 71 5.48 17.59 14.56
CA SER A 71 5.52 17.69 16.01
C SER A 71 6.93 17.31 16.40
N GLY A 72 7.75 18.33 16.63
CA GLY A 72 9.09 18.18 17.13
C GLY A 72 9.06 17.59 18.54
N ALA A 73 9.03 16.26 18.63
CA ALA A 73 9.39 15.49 19.80
C ALA A 73 9.51 14.02 19.41
N GLY A 74 10.75 13.52 19.39
CA GLY A 74 11.00 12.09 19.54
C GLY A 74 11.09 11.27 18.27
N SER A 75 12.10 11.53 17.44
CA SER A 75 12.75 10.44 16.72
C SER A 75 14.16 10.27 17.23
N VAL A 76 14.41 9.06 17.72
CA VAL A 76 15.73 8.46 17.92
C VAL A 76 16.65 8.77 16.72
N LEU A 77 17.86 9.26 17.00
CA LEU A 77 18.91 9.68 16.04
C LEU A 77 18.89 11.13 15.53
N MET A 78 18.96 12.14 16.40
CA MET A 78 19.79 13.33 16.15
C MET A 78 19.98 14.15 17.44
N GLY A 79 21.13 14.81 17.56
CA GLY A 79 21.60 15.47 18.77
C GLY A 79 20.63 16.46 19.39
N SER A 80 20.78 16.64 20.70
CA SER A 80 20.16 17.68 21.52
C SER A 80 20.27 19.05 20.85
N ALA A 81 19.17 19.49 20.23
CA ALA A 81 19.01 20.86 19.80
C ALA A 81 18.69 21.72 21.03
N LEU A 82 19.52 22.72 21.26
CA LEU A 82 19.31 23.79 22.23
C LEU A 82 18.03 24.54 21.85
N ASP A 83 17.05 24.60 22.75
CA ASP A 83 15.88 25.43 22.56
C ASP A 83 16.23 26.91 22.77
N LYS A 84 15.50 27.79 22.07
CA LYS A 84 15.73 29.24 21.97
C LYS A 84 15.36 30.01 23.26
N ALA A 85 15.62 29.41 24.41
CA ALA A 85 15.47 30.00 25.74
C ALA A 85 16.62 29.63 26.72
N GLY A 86 17.62 28.83 26.29
CA GLY A 86 18.91 28.73 26.97
C GLY A 86 18.91 28.12 28.39
N ASN A 87 17.86 27.42 28.82
CA ASN A 87 17.81 26.85 30.17
C ASN A 87 17.83 25.31 30.18
N ARG A 88 18.81 24.77 30.91
CA ARG A 88 18.87 23.34 31.27
C ARG A 88 17.81 23.04 32.33
N SER A 89 16.84 22.19 32.00
CA SER A 89 15.97 21.62 33.03
C SER A 89 16.78 20.69 33.93
N SER A 90 16.79 21.02 35.21
CA SER A 90 17.46 20.29 36.27
C SER A 90 16.46 20.00 37.38
N VAL A 91 16.79 18.96 38.16
CA VAL A 91 16.38 18.68 39.55
C VAL A 91 15.11 17.81 39.73
N PRO A 92 14.98 16.95 40.79
CA PRO A 92 15.90 16.66 41.91
C PRO A 92 16.27 15.18 42.15
N ARG A 93 17.41 14.99 42.81
CA ARG A 93 17.78 13.77 43.55
C ARG A 93 18.05 14.17 45.01
N ASP A 94 17.24 13.66 45.93
CA ASP A 94 17.40 13.60 47.39
C ASP A 94 17.05 12.16 47.81
N ALA A 95 17.59 11.48 48.82
CA ALA A 95 18.74 11.66 49.71
C ALA A 95 19.03 10.29 50.38
N ALA A 96 20.30 10.02 50.65
CA ALA A 96 20.89 9.30 51.79
C ALA A 96 20.39 7.91 52.28
N ARG A 97 21.38 6.98 52.38
CA ARG A 97 21.85 6.29 53.62
C ARG A 97 21.79 4.75 53.60
N GLY A 98 22.92 4.12 53.92
CA GLY A 98 22.96 2.79 54.56
C GLY A 98 23.94 1.79 53.94
N THR A 99 24.94 1.42 54.73
CA THR A 99 26.15 0.64 54.40
C THR A 99 26.00 -0.88 54.50
N THR A 100 26.99 -1.59 53.95
CA THR A 100 27.58 -2.91 54.31
C THR A 100 27.30 -4.09 53.39
N GLY A 101 28.37 -4.87 53.13
CA GLY A 101 28.28 -6.24 52.64
C GLY A 101 29.07 -6.49 51.36
N GLN A 102 30.12 -7.29 51.48
CA GLN A 102 31.17 -7.55 50.52
C GLN A 102 30.98 -8.96 49.90
N ASP A 103 31.55 -9.13 48.69
CA ASP A 103 31.92 -10.36 47.97
C ASP A 103 30.92 -11.15 47.09
N ASP A 104 31.51 -11.57 45.96
CA ASP A 104 31.29 -12.77 45.13
C ASP A 104 30.54 -12.71 43.77
N LYS A 105 31.39 -12.87 42.74
CA LYS A 105 31.27 -13.72 41.53
C LYS A 105 30.17 -13.48 40.48
N ALA A 106 30.64 -12.93 39.36
CA ALA A 106 30.48 -13.44 37.99
C ALA A 106 29.23 -14.28 37.63
N ARG A 107 28.28 -13.68 36.90
CA ARG A 107 27.58 -14.28 35.74
C ARG A 107 26.78 -13.20 34.97
N PRO A 108 27.05 -12.92 33.68
CA PRO A 108 26.12 -12.14 32.88
C PRO A 108 24.99 -13.06 32.42
N THR A 109 23.79 -12.91 32.99
CA THR A 109 22.58 -13.54 32.45
C THR A 109 22.04 -12.64 31.34
N ASN A 110 22.23 -13.10 30.12
CA ASN A 110 21.75 -12.48 28.88
C ASN A 110 20.22 -12.64 28.81
N SER A 111 19.46 -11.78 29.48
CA SER A 111 18.01 -11.65 29.35
C SER A 111 17.67 -10.45 28.48
N GLY A 112 17.88 -10.59 27.17
CA GLY A 112 17.68 -9.52 26.18
C GLY A 112 17.26 -10.02 24.80
N HIS A 113 16.67 -11.21 24.71
CA HIS A 113 16.27 -11.82 23.43
C HIS A 113 14.84 -12.39 23.48
N ALA A 114 13.87 -11.58 23.89
CA ALA A 114 12.45 -11.91 23.74
C ALA A 114 11.64 -10.81 23.04
N SER A 115 12.15 -9.59 22.85
CA SER A 115 11.39 -8.49 22.21
C SER A 115 11.56 -8.37 20.70
N ASP A 116 12.64 -8.91 20.13
CA ASP A 116 13.01 -8.61 18.73
C ASP A 116 12.54 -9.69 17.72
N ARG A 117 11.95 -10.80 18.20
CA ARG A 117 11.37 -11.84 17.33
C ARG A 117 9.91 -11.59 16.97
N GLU A 118 9.22 -10.71 17.68
CA GLU A 118 7.81 -10.37 17.39
C GLU A 118 7.67 -9.38 16.23
N ALA A 119 8.71 -8.56 15.97
CA ALA A 119 8.66 -7.48 14.98
C ALA A 119 8.85 -7.93 13.51
N ASN A 120 9.20 -9.19 13.27
CA ASN A 120 9.49 -9.71 11.92
C ASN A 120 8.54 -10.83 11.45
N ARG A 121 7.41 -11.01 12.14
CA ARG A 121 6.31 -11.80 11.58
C ARG A 121 5.49 -10.87 10.68
N PRO A 122 5.29 -11.16 9.38
CA PRO A 122 4.21 -10.50 8.65
C PRO A 122 2.96 -10.67 9.50
N SER A 123 2.31 -9.55 9.86
CA SER A 123 1.15 -9.58 10.76
C SER A 123 0.21 -10.68 10.29
N ALA A 124 -0.26 -11.56 11.16
CA ALA A 124 -0.99 -12.78 10.74
C ALA A 124 -2.15 -12.49 9.77
N GLY A 125 -2.75 -11.29 9.84
CA GLY A 125 -3.74 -10.79 8.88
C GLY A 125 -3.21 -10.61 7.45
N VAL A 126 -1.98 -10.14 7.25
CA VAL A 126 -1.38 -9.94 5.92
C VAL A 126 -1.22 -11.28 5.18
N GLN A 127 -0.65 -12.29 5.84
CA GLN A 127 -0.51 -13.63 5.26
C GLN A 127 -1.88 -14.27 4.95
N ALA A 128 -2.86 -14.09 5.85
CA ALA A 128 -4.22 -14.57 5.64
C ALA A 128 -4.87 -13.90 4.41
N ASN A 129 -4.71 -12.59 4.24
CA ASN A 129 -5.23 -11.84 3.10
C ASN A 129 -4.65 -12.35 1.77
N TYR A 130 -3.34 -12.62 1.68
CA TYR A 130 -2.74 -13.19 0.47
C TYR A 130 -3.31 -14.57 0.11
N SER A 131 -3.50 -15.44 1.10
CA SER A 131 -4.10 -16.77 0.87
C SER A 131 -5.58 -16.67 0.44
N ALA A 132 -6.31 -15.71 0.99
CA ALA A 132 -7.69 -15.43 0.62
C ALA A 132 -7.79 -14.89 -0.82
N ILE A 133 -6.91 -13.95 -1.21
CA ILE A 133 -6.80 -13.43 -2.58
C ILE A 133 -6.56 -14.57 -3.57
N ALA A 134 -5.57 -15.43 -3.31
CA ALA A 134 -5.24 -16.55 -4.19
C ALA A 134 -6.43 -17.51 -4.35
N SER A 135 -7.11 -17.83 -3.25
CA SER A 135 -8.30 -18.69 -3.25
C SER A 135 -9.47 -18.09 -4.03
N LEU A 136 -9.70 -16.78 -3.90
CA LEU A 136 -10.74 -16.06 -4.63
C LEU A 136 -10.43 -15.98 -6.13
N ARG A 137 -9.20 -15.61 -6.51
CA ARG A 137 -8.75 -15.58 -7.91
C ARG A 137 -8.90 -16.95 -8.57
N GLN A 138 -8.49 -18.02 -7.88
CA GLN A 138 -8.62 -19.38 -8.38
C GLN A 138 -10.09 -19.78 -8.59
N ALA A 139 -10.97 -19.45 -7.64
CA ALA A 139 -12.39 -19.73 -7.76
C ALA A 139 -13.02 -19.01 -8.96
N ILE A 140 -12.65 -17.74 -9.19
CA ILE A 140 -13.09 -16.95 -10.34
C ILE A 140 -12.59 -17.56 -11.66
N GLN A 141 -11.31 -17.97 -11.72
CA GLN A 141 -10.72 -18.56 -12.92
C GLN A 141 -11.26 -19.94 -13.27
N SER A 142 -11.69 -20.73 -12.26
CA SER A 142 -12.24 -22.08 -12.50
C SER A 142 -13.63 -22.09 -13.16
N MET A 143 -14.29 -20.93 -13.28
CA MET A 143 -15.65 -20.81 -13.78
C MET A 143 -15.68 -20.00 -15.09
N PRO A 144 -15.84 -20.64 -16.26
CA PRO A 144 -15.77 -19.97 -17.55
C PRO A 144 -16.86 -18.89 -17.74
N GLU A 145 -18.03 -19.07 -17.13
CA GLU A 145 -19.13 -18.08 -17.16
C GLU A 145 -18.79 -16.78 -16.41
N ILE A 146 -17.82 -16.83 -15.47
CA ILE A 146 -17.41 -15.72 -14.61
C ILE A 146 -16.08 -15.13 -15.06
N ALA A 147 -15.29 -15.87 -15.84
CA ALA A 147 -14.03 -15.40 -16.38
C ALA A 147 -14.17 -14.08 -17.16
N GLU A 148 -15.26 -13.90 -17.91
CA GLU A 148 -15.54 -12.64 -18.62
C GLU A 148 -15.87 -11.46 -17.68
N LEU A 149 -16.43 -11.76 -16.51
CA LEU A 149 -16.78 -10.81 -15.45
C LEU A 149 -15.63 -10.58 -14.47
N SER A 150 -14.53 -11.34 -14.58
CA SER A 150 -13.35 -11.16 -13.73
C SER A 150 -12.77 -9.74 -13.82
N ARG A 151 -12.93 -9.06 -14.97
CA ARG A 151 -12.54 -7.66 -15.18
C ARG A 151 -13.34 -6.69 -14.30
N ASN A 152 -14.57 -7.05 -13.97
CA ASN A 152 -15.45 -6.27 -13.10
C ASN A 152 -15.23 -6.58 -11.61
N ILE A 153 -14.36 -7.55 -11.26
CA ILE A 153 -14.07 -7.93 -9.88
C ILE A 153 -12.71 -7.37 -9.48
N VAL A 154 -12.72 -6.37 -8.60
CA VAL A 154 -11.52 -5.75 -8.06
C VAL A 154 -11.28 -6.29 -6.65
N ILE A 155 -10.10 -6.86 -6.41
CA ILE A 155 -9.71 -7.43 -5.12
C ILE A 155 -8.55 -6.62 -4.56
N GLU A 156 -8.77 -5.96 -3.42
CA GLU A 156 -7.82 -5.04 -2.80
C GLU A 156 -7.66 -5.31 -1.30
N PRO A 157 -6.42 -5.49 -0.80
CA PRO A 157 -6.18 -5.56 0.63
C PRO A 157 -6.36 -4.18 1.28
N THR A 158 -7.01 -4.15 2.43
CA THR A 158 -7.27 -2.93 3.21
C THR A 158 -6.86 -3.13 4.68
N LYS A 159 -6.89 -2.06 5.47
CA LYS A 159 -6.62 -2.12 6.92
C LYS A 159 -7.63 -3.00 7.66
N GLU A 160 -8.88 -2.99 7.20
CA GLU A 160 -9.99 -3.72 7.78
C GLU A 160 -9.99 -5.20 7.35
N GLY A 161 -9.43 -5.51 6.18
CA GLY A 161 -9.24 -6.88 5.70
C GLY A 161 -9.07 -6.96 4.20
N LEU A 162 -9.94 -7.70 3.51
CA LEU A 162 -9.88 -7.88 2.06
C LEU A 162 -11.17 -7.42 1.39
N ASN A 163 -11.08 -6.39 0.54
CA ASN A 163 -12.22 -5.91 -0.23
C ASN A 163 -12.34 -6.67 -1.55
N VAL A 164 -13.51 -7.23 -1.81
CA VAL A 164 -13.92 -7.81 -3.09
C VAL A 164 -15.03 -6.94 -3.66
N SER A 165 -14.69 -6.10 -4.64
CA SER A 165 -15.62 -5.14 -5.23
C SER A 165 -16.11 -5.62 -6.60
N LEU A 166 -17.43 -5.67 -6.77
CA LEU A 166 -18.07 -5.87 -8.07
C LEU A 166 -18.41 -4.48 -8.64
N VAL A 167 -17.72 -4.12 -9.72
CA VAL A 167 -17.67 -2.78 -10.28
C VAL A 167 -18.41 -2.73 -11.62
N ASP A 168 -19.25 -1.70 -11.81
CA ASP A 168 -19.92 -1.46 -13.08
C ASP A 168 -18.94 -0.97 -14.16
N GLU A 169 -19.10 -1.46 -15.38
CA GLU A 169 -18.40 -0.94 -16.56
C GLU A 169 -19.38 -0.55 -17.68
N ASN A 170 -18.91 0.24 -18.64
CA ASN A 170 -19.65 0.55 -19.86
C ASN A 170 -20.03 -0.75 -20.59
N GLY A 171 -21.34 -0.97 -20.79
CA GLY A 171 -21.88 -2.17 -21.43
C GLY A 171 -21.99 -3.41 -20.53
N ARG A 172 -21.53 -3.34 -19.28
CA ARG A 172 -21.66 -4.41 -18.27
C ARG A 172 -21.96 -3.80 -16.89
N ALA A 173 -23.16 -3.27 -16.74
CA ALA A 173 -23.66 -2.83 -15.44
C ALA A 173 -24.09 -4.05 -14.62
N MET A 174 -23.82 -4.03 -13.31
CA MET A 174 -24.21 -5.11 -12.38
C MET A 174 -25.65 -4.94 -11.88
N PHE A 175 -26.14 -3.70 -11.90
CA PHE A 175 -27.50 -3.33 -11.50
C PHE A 175 -28.13 -2.47 -12.59
N PRO A 176 -29.42 -2.68 -12.91
CA PRO A 176 -30.16 -1.71 -13.71
C PRO A 176 -30.17 -0.34 -13.02
N GLU A 177 -30.31 0.72 -13.83
CA GLU A 177 -30.44 2.08 -13.29
C GLU A 177 -31.64 2.18 -12.34
N GLY A 178 -31.44 2.79 -11.18
CA GLY A 178 -32.48 2.94 -10.14
C GLY A 178 -32.94 1.64 -9.47
N SER A 179 -32.42 0.48 -9.85
CA SER A 179 -32.82 -0.82 -9.28
C SER A 179 -31.87 -1.28 -8.16
N VAL A 180 -32.46 -1.85 -7.12
CA VAL A 180 -31.74 -2.59 -6.06
C VAL A 180 -31.45 -4.03 -6.46
N GLN A 181 -32.21 -4.59 -7.40
CA GLN A 181 -32.05 -5.97 -7.84
C GLN A 181 -30.93 -6.06 -8.88
N PRO A 182 -29.89 -6.87 -8.68
CA PRO A 182 -28.84 -7.09 -9.67
C PRO A 182 -29.34 -7.83 -10.90
N TYR A 183 -28.61 -7.70 -12.01
CA TYR A 183 -28.81 -8.54 -13.19
C TYR A 183 -28.49 -10.01 -12.92
N GLN A 184 -28.97 -10.89 -13.80
CA GLN A 184 -28.76 -12.34 -13.66
C GLN A 184 -27.28 -12.72 -13.65
N HIS A 185 -26.46 -12.07 -14.48
CA HIS A 185 -25.03 -12.37 -14.53
C HIS A 185 -24.33 -12.04 -13.19
N THR A 186 -24.67 -10.91 -12.56
CA THR A 186 -24.15 -10.54 -11.24
C THR A 186 -24.60 -11.52 -10.16
N ARG A 187 -25.85 -11.98 -10.21
CA ARG A 187 -26.37 -13.00 -9.30
C ARG A 187 -25.53 -14.29 -9.37
N LEU A 188 -25.25 -14.78 -10.58
CA LEU A 188 -24.41 -15.97 -10.79
C LEU A 188 -23.00 -15.80 -10.22
N VAL A 189 -22.39 -14.61 -10.36
CA VAL A 189 -21.09 -14.31 -9.74
C VAL A 189 -21.16 -14.41 -8.22
N LEU A 190 -22.18 -13.81 -7.59
CA LEU A 190 -22.34 -13.85 -6.14
C LEU A 190 -22.56 -15.28 -5.63
N GLU A 191 -23.41 -16.05 -6.30
CA GLU A 191 -23.66 -17.46 -5.98
C GLU A 191 -22.39 -18.31 -6.09
N ALA A 192 -21.56 -18.05 -7.10
CA ALA A 192 -20.28 -18.73 -7.29
C ALA A 192 -19.20 -18.34 -6.28
N LEU A 193 -19.20 -17.09 -5.79
CA LEU A 193 -18.28 -16.64 -4.75
C LEU A 193 -18.66 -17.23 -3.38
N ALA A 194 -19.94 -17.48 -3.11
CA ALA A 194 -20.43 -17.90 -1.80
C ALA A 194 -19.74 -19.17 -1.24
N PRO A 195 -19.52 -20.27 -2.00
CA PRO A 195 -18.78 -21.44 -1.50
C PRO A 195 -17.35 -21.14 -1.05
N THR A 196 -16.67 -20.20 -1.73
CA THR A 196 -15.31 -19.80 -1.37
C THR A 196 -15.30 -18.91 -0.13
N LEU A 197 -16.21 -17.94 -0.05
CA LEU A 197 -16.39 -17.10 1.15
C LEU A 197 -16.77 -17.92 2.39
N ARG A 198 -17.57 -18.98 2.21
CA ARG A 198 -17.98 -19.89 3.29
C ARG A 198 -16.81 -20.65 3.93
N ARG A 199 -15.81 -21.03 3.13
CA ARG A 199 -14.62 -21.77 3.60
C ARG A 199 -13.67 -20.89 4.43
N MET A 200 -13.76 -19.58 4.27
CA MET A 200 -12.98 -18.62 5.06
C MET A 200 -13.69 -18.38 6.39
N PRO A 201 -12.97 -18.17 7.51
CA PRO A 201 -13.58 -17.94 8.82
C PRO A 201 -14.01 -16.47 9.04
N ASN A 202 -13.59 -15.55 8.16
CA ASN A 202 -13.75 -14.10 8.32
C ASN A 202 -15.22 -13.66 8.38
N GLN A 203 -15.52 -12.67 9.21
CA GLN A 203 -16.80 -11.96 9.13
C GLN A 203 -16.85 -11.09 7.87
N LEU A 204 -18.05 -10.81 7.38
CA LEU A 204 -18.28 -10.06 6.15
C LEU A 204 -19.01 -8.75 6.42
N SER A 205 -18.58 -7.69 5.77
CA SER A 205 -19.32 -6.43 5.63
C SER A 205 -19.68 -6.22 4.17
N VAL A 206 -20.90 -5.77 3.88
CA VAL A 206 -21.34 -5.47 2.51
C VAL A 206 -21.68 -4.00 2.39
N ALA A 207 -21.00 -3.29 1.49
CA ALA A 207 -21.20 -1.88 1.24
C ALA A 207 -21.61 -1.60 -0.20
N GLY A 208 -22.65 -0.80 -0.39
CA GLY A 208 -23.09 -0.33 -1.71
C GLY A 208 -22.61 1.09 -1.97
N HIS A 209 -22.13 1.34 -3.19
CA HIS A 209 -21.69 2.65 -3.65
C HIS A 209 -22.32 2.98 -5.00
N THR A 210 -22.53 4.27 -5.25
CA THR A 210 -22.95 4.79 -6.56
C THR A 210 -22.00 5.88 -7.02
N ALA A 211 -22.00 6.15 -8.33
CA ALA A 211 -21.36 7.32 -8.89
C ALA A 211 -22.11 8.58 -8.48
N ALA A 212 -21.39 9.70 -8.39
CA ALA A 212 -22.00 11.00 -8.17
C ALA A 212 -22.95 11.36 -9.32
N THR A 213 -23.99 12.11 -9.00
CA THR A 213 -24.91 12.63 -10.02
C THR A 213 -24.27 13.83 -10.71
N SER A 214 -24.27 13.84 -12.04
CA SER A 214 -23.73 14.97 -12.82
C SER A 214 -24.37 16.29 -12.40
N PRO A 215 -23.61 17.41 -12.38
CA PRO A 215 -24.18 18.71 -12.05
C PRO A 215 -25.37 19.06 -12.93
N GLY A 216 -26.50 19.43 -12.31
CA GLY A 216 -27.74 19.77 -13.01
C GLY A 216 -28.62 18.57 -13.38
N ALA A 217 -28.18 17.33 -13.14
CA ALA A 217 -29.05 16.17 -13.21
C ALA A 217 -29.77 15.95 -11.86
N VAL A 218 -31.04 15.57 -11.92
CA VAL A 218 -31.81 15.17 -10.74
C VAL A 218 -31.72 13.65 -10.61
N PRO A 219 -31.28 13.11 -9.46
CA PRO A 219 -31.29 11.67 -9.25
C PRO A 219 -32.72 11.14 -9.34
N ALA A 220 -32.94 10.10 -10.14
CA ALA A 220 -34.26 9.47 -10.26
C ALA A 220 -34.69 8.75 -8.97
N VAL A 221 -33.73 8.33 -8.14
CA VAL A 221 -33.91 7.59 -6.89
C VAL A 221 -32.93 8.15 -5.85
N ASP A 222 -33.32 8.14 -4.58
CA ASP A 222 -32.43 8.48 -3.47
C ASP A 222 -31.22 7.52 -3.41
N SER A 223 -30.01 8.07 -3.51
CA SER A 223 -28.75 7.33 -3.56
C SER A 223 -28.49 6.51 -2.30
N TRP A 224 -28.90 7.00 -1.12
CA TRP A 224 -28.72 6.28 0.14
C TRP A 224 -29.58 5.04 0.19
N SER A 225 -30.88 5.19 -0.09
CA SER A 225 -31.83 4.08 -0.16
C SER A 225 -31.44 3.06 -1.23
N LEU A 226 -31.01 3.52 -2.41
CA LEU A 226 -30.57 2.66 -3.51
C LEU A 226 -29.35 1.82 -3.13
N THR A 227 -28.30 2.47 -2.61
CA THR A 227 -27.04 1.77 -2.28
C THR A 227 -27.20 0.82 -1.10
N ALA A 228 -27.96 1.20 -0.07
CA ALA A 228 -28.29 0.31 1.04
C ALA A 228 -29.12 -0.90 0.56
N GLY A 229 -30.11 -0.67 -0.31
CA GLY A 229 -30.92 -1.74 -0.89
C GLY A 229 -30.12 -2.70 -1.78
N ARG A 230 -29.16 -2.20 -2.56
CA ARG A 230 -28.23 -3.03 -3.34
C ARG A 230 -27.34 -3.89 -2.45
N ALA A 231 -26.78 -3.30 -1.39
CA ALA A 231 -25.97 -4.04 -0.42
C ALA A 231 -26.78 -5.16 0.26
N LEU A 232 -28.04 -4.87 0.62
CA LEU A 232 -28.96 -5.86 1.18
C LEU A 232 -29.28 -6.98 0.18
N ALA A 233 -29.56 -6.64 -1.09
CA ALA A 233 -29.83 -7.62 -2.14
C ALA A 233 -28.64 -8.57 -2.34
N VAL A 234 -27.41 -8.04 -2.31
CA VAL A 234 -26.19 -8.87 -2.37
C VAL A 234 -26.08 -9.80 -1.16
N ARG A 235 -26.32 -9.30 0.05
CA ARG A 235 -26.33 -10.11 1.27
C ARG A 235 -27.37 -11.23 1.21
N GLU A 236 -28.58 -10.96 0.71
CA GLU A 236 -29.63 -11.97 0.52
C GLU A 236 -29.23 -13.05 -0.49
N ILE A 237 -28.64 -12.67 -1.63
CA ILE A 237 -28.16 -13.64 -2.64
C ILE A 237 -27.08 -14.54 -2.05
N LEU A 238 -26.10 -13.97 -1.35
CA LEU A 238 -25.04 -14.74 -0.69
C LEU A 238 -25.61 -15.68 0.38
N SER A 239 -26.60 -15.22 1.16
CA SER A 239 -27.27 -16.04 2.16
C SER A 239 -28.06 -17.20 1.51
N GLY A 240 -28.79 -16.93 0.42
CA GLY A 240 -29.50 -17.93 -0.37
C GLY A 240 -28.59 -18.97 -1.01
N ALA A 241 -27.35 -18.58 -1.34
CA ALA A 241 -26.29 -19.48 -1.82
C ALA A 241 -25.61 -20.29 -0.70
N GLY A 242 -26.11 -20.22 0.54
CA GLY A 242 -25.66 -21.05 1.66
C GLY A 242 -24.61 -20.39 2.56
N LEU A 243 -24.41 -19.07 2.47
CA LEU A 243 -23.61 -18.33 3.45
C LEU A 243 -24.43 -18.06 4.73
N PRO A 244 -23.99 -18.52 5.92
CA PRO A 244 -24.77 -18.32 7.14
C PRO A 244 -24.99 -16.85 7.48
N SER A 245 -26.20 -16.47 7.92
CA SER A 245 -26.53 -15.06 8.21
C SER A 245 -25.68 -14.45 9.33
N ASN A 246 -25.16 -15.25 10.26
CA ASN A 246 -24.25 -14.80 11.33
C ASN A 246 -22.84 -14.41 10.83
N ARG A 247 -22.53 -14.66 9.55
CA ARG A 247 -21.27 -14.22 8.95
C ARG A 247 -21.27 -12.76 8.55
N PHE A 248 -22.42 -12.10 8.50
CA PHE A 248 -22.52 -10.69 8.13
C PHE A 248 -22.51 -9.80 9.39
N THR A 249 -21.50 -8.95 9.51
CA THR A 249 -21.39 -7.95 10.59
C THR A 249 -22.23 -6.72 10.29
N SER A 250 -22.22 -6.26 9.04
CA SER A 250 -22.91 -5.03 8.64
C SER A 250 -23.29 -5.01 7.16
N VAL A 251 -24.34 -4.24 6.86
CA VAL A 251 -24.81 -3.92 5.51
C VAL A 251 -24.96 -2.40 5.44
N VAL A 252 -24.26 -1.74 4.52
CA VAL A 252 -24.10 -0.28 4.52
C VAL A 252 -24.37 0.29 3.13
N GLY A 253 -25.16 1.36 3.05
CA GLY A 253 -25.22 2.22 1.87
C GLY A 253 -24.27 3.40 2.05
N ARG A 254 -23.42 3.70 1.06
CA ARG A 254 -22.47 4.81 1.08
C ARG A 254 -22.77 5.88 0.03
N ALA A 255 -23.89 5.78 -0.68
CA ALA A 255 -24.24 6.69 -1.77
C ALA A 255 -23.02 6.99 -2.67
N ASP A 256 -22.76 8.26 -2.97
CA ASP A 256 -21.63 8.77 -3.73
C ASP A 256 -20.50 9.37 -2.86
N THR A 257 -20.51 9.12 -1.55
CA THR A 257 -19.55 9.76 -0.62
C THR A 257 -18.15 9.16 -0.67
N GLU A 258 -18.00 7.95 -1.21
CA GLU A 258 -16.73 7.22 -1.29
C GLU A 258 -16.50 6.69 -2.72
N PRO A 259 -16.17 7.58 -3.67
CA PRO A 259 -15.85 7.19 -5.04
C PRO A 259 -14.53 6.38 -5.07
N LEU A 260 -14.47 5.39 -5.95
CA LEU A 260 -13.25 4.63 -6.22
C LEU A 260 -12.23 5.52 -6.95
N PHE A 261 -12.72 6.35 -7.87
CA PHE A 261 -11.94 7.34 -8.59
C PHE A 261 -12.38 8.75 -8.19
N VAL A 262 -11.66 9.32 -7.21
CA VAL A 262 -11.96 10.65 -6.64
C VAL A 262 -11.86 11.75 -7.70
N GLU A 263 -10.90 11.64 -8.63
CA GLU A 263 -10.67 12.63 -9.70
C GLU A 263 -11.85 12.74 -10.68
N ASN A 264 -12.64 11.67 -10.82
CA ASN A 264 -13.83 11.68 -11.66
C ASN A 264 -14.95 10.87 -11.00
N PRO A 265 -15.77 11.50 -10.15
CA PRO A 265 -16.77 10.80 -9.35
C PRO A 265 -17.98 10.30 -10.18
N TYR A 266 -18.12 10.73 -11.43
CA TYR A 266 -19.28 10.44 -12.30
C TYR A 266 -19.17 9.13 -13.10
N ILE A 267 -18.00 8.50 -13.10
CA ILE A 267 -17.76 7.33 -13.96
C ILE A 267 -18.46 6.06 -13.43
N PRO A 268 -18.86 5.14 -14.33
CA PRO A 268 -19.50 3.88 -13.95
C PRO A 268 -18.76 3.08 -12.88
N PRO A 269 -17.41 3.00 -12.88
CA PRO A 269 -16.69 2.26 -11.84
C PRO A 269 -16.92 2.71 -10.39
N ASN A 270 -17.46 3.92 -10.17
CA ASN A 270 -17.85 4.34 -8.81
C ASN A 270 -19.16 3.68 -8.35
N ARG A 271 -19.97 3.16 -9.27
CA ARG A 271 -21.09 2.25 -8.98
C ARG A 271 -20.53 0.85 -8.76
N ARG A 272 -20.54 0.43 -7.50
CA ARG A 272 -19.98 -0.86 -7.10
C ARG A 272 -20.66 -1.38 -5.84
N VAL A 273 -20.57 -2.68 -5.62
CA VAL A 273 -20.84 -3.29 -4.32
C VAL A 273 -19.57 -3.96 -3.84
N THR A 274 -19.15 -3.63 -2.62
CA THR A 274 -17.95 -4.14 -1.99
C THR A 274 -18.32 -5.12 -0.89
N ILE A 275 -17.74 -6.31 -0.95
CA ILE A 275 -17.81 -7.33 0.10
C ILE A 275 -16.44 -7.34 0.79
N THR A 276 -16.40 -6.90 2.03
CA THR A 276 -15.17 -6.87 2.83
C THR A 276 -15.11 -8.10 3.71
N LEU A 277 -14.06 -8.91 3.55
CA LEU A 277 -13.71 -9.97 4.49
C LEU A 277 -12.89 -9.33 5.61
N LEU A 278 -13.50 -9.18 6.79
CA LEU A 278 -12.87 -8.53 7.94
C LEU A 278 -11.72 -9.39 8.46
N ASN A 279 -10.63 -8.74 8.86
CA ASN A 279 -9.54 -9.39 9.56
C ASN A 279 -10.09 -10.08 10.81
N ALA A 280 -9.58 -11.28 11.12
CA ALA A 280 -9.89 -11.92 12.38
C ALA A 280 -9.46 -10.98 13.52
N GLU A 281 -10.34 -10.76 14.49
CA GLU A 281 -9.99 -9.96 15.67
C GLU A 281 -8.71 -10.52 16.29
N PRO A 282 -7.72 -9.68 16.63
CA PRO A 282 -6.54 -10.13 17.34
C PRO A 282 -6.98 -10.88 18.59
N PRO A 283 -6.39 -12.07 18.90
CA PRO A 283 -6.73 -12.74 20.13
C PRO A 283 -6.50 -11.78 21.29
N LEU A 284 -7.52 -11.56 22.11
CA LEU A 284 -7.42 -10.71 23.29
C LEU A 284 -6.21 -11.15 24.11
N PRO A 285 -5.37 -10.20 24.58
CA PRO A 285 -4.28 -10.55 25.48
C PRO A 285 -4.86 -11.29 26.69
N PRO A 286 -4.24 -12.39 27.13
CA PRO A 286 -4.77 -13.19 28.23
C PRO A 286 -4.97 -12.32 29.48
N GLY A 287 -6.23 -12.09 29.86
CA GLY A 287 -6.62 -11.28 31.02
C GLY A 287 -7.56 -10.10 30.74
N ALA A 288 -7.80 -9.72 29.48
CA ALA A 288 -8.82 -8.72 29.16
C ALA A 288 -10.22 -9.35 29.27
N ARG A 289 -11.02 -8.91 30.25
CA ARG A 289 -12.47 -9.19 30.29
C ARG A 289 -13.20 -8.22 29.37
N PRO A 290 -14.30 -8.64 28.73
CA PRO A 290 -15.08 -7.78 27.84
C PRO A 290 -15.67 -6.56 28.55
#